data_AF-A0A8H3I934-F1
#
_entry.id   AF-A0A8H3I934-F1
#
_cell.length_a   1.000
_cell.length_b   1.000
_cell.length_c   1.000
_cell.angle_alpha   90.00
_cell.angle_beta   90.00
_cell.angle_gamma   90.00
#
_symmetry.space_group_name_H-M   'P 1'
#
loop_
_entity.id
_entity.type
_entity.pdbx_description
1 polymer ?
#
loop_
_entity_poly.entity_id
_entity_poly.type
_entity_poly.pdbx_seq_one_letter_code
_entity_poly.pdbx_strand_id
1 'polypeptide(L)'
;MSSAFVPGSQQRYLRACMVCSIVQTHARFLRDGCPNCETFLGLANSSDAVQECTSQVFEGLITLADPTTSWVARWQRLEGCVSGVYAVKVVGTVSETP
;
A
#
# COMPACT_ATOMS: atom_id res chain seq x y z
N MET A 1 1.22 -17.84 -2.81
CA MET A 1 1.16 -16.86 -1.71
C MET A 1 2.38 -15.96 -1.81
N SER A 2 2.18 -14.71 -2.22
CA SER A 2 3.28 -13.74 -2.34
C SER A 2 3.68 -13.30 -0.94
N SER A 3 4.86 -13.71 -0.47
CA SER A 3 5.38 -13.29 0.84
C SER A 3 5.49 -11.76 0.91
N ALA A 4 4.94 -11.17 1.97
CA ALA A 4 5.05 -9.74 2.28
C ALA A 4 6.27 -9.44 3.18
N PHE A 5 7.19 -10.40 3.33
CA PHE A 5 8.39 -10.22 4.14
C PHE A 5 9.30 -9.14 3.56
N VAL A 6 9.61 -8.13 4.38
CA VAL A 6 10.57 -7.08 4.06
C VAL A 6 11.73 -7.17 5.06
N PRO A 7 12.97 -7.39 4.58
CA PRO A 7 14.14 -7.40 5.44
C PRO A 7 14.27 -6.07 6.21
N GLY A 8 14.77 -6.09 7.44
CA GLY A 8 14.91 -4.90 8.28
C GLY A 8 15.67 -3.74 7.61
N SER A 9 16.71 -4.07 6.81
CA SER A 9 17.49 -3.09 6.03
C SER A 9 16.68 -2.31 4.99
N GLN A 10 15.51 -2.82 4.60
CA GLN A 10 14.65 -2.20 3.60
C GLN A 10 13.47 -1.44 4.20
N GLN A 11 13.31 -1.39 5.52
CA GLN A 11 12.19 -0.70 6.18
C GLN A 11 12.11 0.79 5.79
N ARG A 12 13.26 1.47 5.62
CA ARG A 12 13.31 2.88 5.19
C ARG A 12 12.73 3.14 3.79
N TYR A 13 12.58 2.09 2.98
CA TYR A 13 12.02 2.15 1.63
C TYR A 13 10.56 1.76 1.56
N LEU A 14 9.93 1.48 2.71
CA LEU A 14 8.51 1.23 2.79
C LEU A 14 7.74 2.51 2.49
N ARG A 15 6.66 2.33 1.72
CA ARG A 15 5.69 3.36 1.40
C ARG A 15 4.30 2.76 1.56
N ALA A 16 3.33 3.56 1.95
CA ALA A 16 1.93 3.17 1.99
C ALA A 16 1.18 3.82 0.81
N CYS A 17 0.37 3.05 0.10
CA CYS A 17 -0.55 3.59 -0.90
C CYS A 17 -1.53 4.55 -0.23
N MET A 18 -1.68 5.76 -0.75
CA MET A 18 -2.58 6.76 -0.14
C MET A 18 -4.07 6.47 -0.36
N VAL A 19 -4.41 5.51 -1.22
CA VAL A 19 -5.80 5.11 -1.50
C VAL A 19 -6.24 3.91 -0.66
N CYS A 20 -5.46 2.82 -0.66
CA CYS A 20 -5.83 1.56 0.02
C CYS A 20 -4.97 1.24 1.24
N SER A 21 -3.99 2.07 1.59
CA SER A 21 -3.09 1.87 2.73
C SER A 21 -2.14 0.66 2.66
N ILE A 22 -2.07 -0.09 1.55
CA ILE A 22 -1.13 -1.22 1.43
C ILE A 22 0.32 -0.71 1.51
N VAL A 23 1.14 -1.41 2.27
CA VAL A 23 2.54 -1.08 2.53
C VAL A 23 3.44 -2.02 1.74
N GLN A 24 4.24 -1.44 0.85
CA GLN A 24 5.25 -2.16 0.08
C GLN A 24 6.51 -1.32 -0.07
N THR A 25 7.60 -1.91 -0.55
CA THR A 25 8.79 -1.14 -0.90
C THR A 25 8.54 -0.33 -2.17
N HIS A 26 9.19 0.83 -2.30
CA HIS A 26 9.18 1.63 -3.53
C HIS A 26 9.44 0.76 -4.78
N ALA A 27 10.45 -0.12 -4.73
CA ALA A 27 10.80 -1.00 -5.83
C ALA A 27 9.68 -1.98 -6.23
N ARG A 28 8.85 -2.40 -5.27
CA ARG A 28 7.73 -3.31 -5.53
C ARG A 28 6.54 -2.58 -6.15
N PHE A 29 6.22 -1.37 -5.70
CA PHE A 29 5.24 -0.52 -6.39
C PHE A 29 5.69 -0.18 -7.81
N LEU A 30 6.98 0.16 -8.00
CA LEU A 30 7.51 0.48 -9.33
C LEU A 30 7.46 -0.72 -10.28
N ARG A 31 7.67 -1.94 -9.78
CA ARG A 31 7.69 -3.15 -10.62
C ARG A 31 6.30 -3.71 -10.89
N ASP A 32 5.50 -3.87 -9.84
CA ASP A 32 4.25 -4.65 -9.88
C ASP A 32 2.99 -3.75 -9.79
N GLY A 33 3.17 -2.48 -9.43
CA GLY A 33 2.05 -1.59 -9.16
C GLY A 33 1.41 -1.78 -7.78
N CYS A 34 0.29 -1.09 -7.55
CA CYS A 34 -0.53 -1.32 -6.35
C CYS A 34 -1.54 -2.45 -6.61
N PRO A 35 -1.50 -3.58 -5.88
CA PRO A 35 -2.36 -4.73 -6.18
C PRO A 35 -3.87 -4.45 -6.00
N ASN A 36 -4.24 -3.37 -5.29
CA ASN A 36 -5.65 -2.98 -5.11
C ASN A 36 -6.06 -1.81 -6.02
N CYS A 37 -5.11 -1.03 -6.53
CA CYS A 37 -5.40 0.28 -7.14
C CYS A 37 -4.74 0.51 -8.50
N GLU A 38 -3.99 -0.47 -9.02
CA GLU A 38 -3.18 -0.28 -10.22
C GLU A 38 -3.99 0.15 -11.44
N THR A 39 -5.22 -0.37 -11.58
CA THR A 39 -6.11 -0.08 -12.71
C THR A 39 -6.37 1.41 -12.92
N PHE A 40 -6.28 2.23 -11.88
CA PHE A 40 -6.50 3.68 -11.97
C PHE A 40 -5.33 4.53 -11.49
N LEU A 41 -4.38 3.98 -10.72
CA LEU A 41 -3.18 4.71 -10.31
C LEU A 41 -2.00 4.58 -11.29
N GLY A 42 -1.91 3.49 -12.05
CA GLY A 42 -0.84 3.28 -13.03
C GLY A 42 0.58 3.46 -12.46
N LEU A 43 0.89 2.81 -11.33
CA LEU A 43 2.16 2.98 -10.63
C LEU A 43 3.30 2.21 -11.29
N ALA A 44 3.00 1.08 -11.93
CA ALA A 44 4.01 0.23 -12.53
C ALA A 44 4.78 1.00 -13.62
N ASN A 45 6.10 0.90 -13.58
CA ASN A 45 7.06 1.57 -14.46
C ASN A 45 7.08 3.11 -14.35
N SER A 46 6.35 3.72 -13.41
CA SER A 46 6.34 5.17 -13.20
C SER A 46 6.83 5.54 -11.79
N SER A 47 8.09 5.97 -11.68
CA SER A 47 8.64 6.39 -10.39
C SER A 47 7.95 7.65 -9.85
N ASP A 48 7.50 8.53 -10.74
CA ASP A 48 6.79 9.76 -10.37
C ASP A 48 5.40 9.43 -9.81
N ALA A 49 4.65 8.55 -10.47
CA ALA A 49 3.35 8.10 -9.95
C ALA A 49 3.50 7.40 -8.58
N VAL A 50 4.55 6.61 -8.38
CA VAL A 50 4.84 6.02 -7.05
C VAL A 50 5.09 7.10 -6.01
N GLN A 51 5.87 8.13 -6.33
CA GLN A 51 6.14 9.24 -5.40
C GLN A 51 4.87 10.02 -5.05
N GLU A 52 4.02 10.30 -6.04
CA GLU A 52 2.82 11.13 -5.92
C GLU A 52 1.62 10.40 -5.30
N CYS A 53 1.54 9.06 -5.44
CA CYS A 53 0.39 8.27 -4.98
C CYS A 53 0.68 7.42 -3.73
N THR A 54 1.92 7.43 -3.23
CA THR A 54 2.32 6.70 -2.03
C THR A 54 3.13 7.57 -1.06
N SER A 55 3.03 7.30 0.23
CA SER A 55 3.70 8.09 1.28
C SER A 55 4.67 7.26 2.11
N GLN A 56 5.83 7.82 2.45
CA GLN A 56 6.74 7.28 3.47
C GLN A 56 6.30 7.64 4.90
N VAL A 57 5.35 8.55 5.04
CA VAL A 57 4.84 9.01 6.33
C VAL A 57 3.54 8.26 6.61
N PHE A 58 3.65 7.14 7.33
CA PHE A 58 2.53 6.32 7.76
C PHE A 58 2.77 5.80 9.18
N GLU A 59 1.70 5.44 9.87
CA GLU A 59 1.73 4.98 11.26
C GLU A 59 1.04 3.64 11.39
N GLY A 60 1.60 2.77 12.25
CA GLY A 60 1.07 1.44 12.54
C GLY A 60 1.16 0.47 11.36
N LEU A 61 1.28 -0.82 11.67
CA LEU A 61 1.25 -1.89 10.66
C LEU A 61 0.21 -2.94 11.04
N ILE A 62 -0.56 -3.36 10.04
CA ILE A 62 -1.55 -4.44 10.13
C ILE A 62 -1.11 -5.51 9.16
N THR A 63 -0.85 -6.71 9.66
CA THR A 63 -0.69 -7.89 8.79
C THR A 63 -2.06 -8.53 8.61
N LEU A 64 -2.64 -8.38 7.43
CA LEU A 64 -3.98 -8.84 7.10
C LEU A 64 -3.91 -10.14 6.31
N ALA A 65 -4.26 -11.25 6.96
CA ALA A 65 -4.28 -12.58 6.34
C ALA A 65 -5.57 -12.84 5.55
N ASP A 66 -6.73 -12.52 6.13
CA ASP A 66 -8.04 -12.67 5.50
C ASP A 66 -8.87 -11.37 5.67
N PRO A 67 -8.98 -10.56 4.61
CA PRO A 67 -9.78 -9.34 4.59
C PRO A 67 -11.29 -9.56 4.75
N THR A 68 -11.81 -10.75 4.44
CA THR A 68 -13.26 -11.02 4.39
C THR A 68 -13.86 -11.32 5.75
N THR A 69 -13.08 -11.93 6.65
CA THR A 69 -13.53 -12.35 7.99
C THR A 69 -13.03 -11.44 9.10
N SER A 70 -11.99 -10.63 8.85
CA SER A 70 -11.36 -9.80 9.86
C SER A 70 -12.18 -8.57 10.25
N TRP A 71 -12.51 -8.44 11.54
CA TRP A 71 -13.08 -7.21 12.09
C TRP A 71 -12.16 -5.99 11.89
N VAL A 72 -10.84 -6.18 11.99
CA VAL A 72 -9.85 -5.11 11.77
C VAL A 72 -9.91 -4.61 10.33
N ALA A 73 -10.08 -5.51 9.35
CA ALA A 73 -10.22 -5.12 7.95
C ALA A 73 -11.48 -4.27 7.73
N ARG A 74 -12.62 -4.68 8.30
CA ARG A 74 -13.87 -3.92 8.24
C ARG A 74 -13.72 -2.54 8.87
N TRP A 75 -13.15 -2.46 10.07
CA TRP A 75 -12.90 -1.20 10.76
C TRP A 75 -12.01 -0.26 9.93
N GLN A 76 -11.01 -0.81 9.24
CA GLN A 76 -10.08 -0.07 8.40
C GLN A 76 -10.55 0.11 6.94
N ARG A 77 -11.77 -0.30 6.60
CA ARG A 77 -12.31 -0.25 5.23
C ARG A 77 -11.43 -0.96 4.19
N LEU A 78 -10.81 -2.08 4.60
CA LEU A 78 -9.97 -2.93 3.75
C LEU A 78 -10.74 -4.14 3.19
N GLU A 79 -12.06 -4.16 3.32
CA GLU A 79 -12.91 -5.18 2.71
C GLU A 79 -12.75 -5.13 1.18
N GLY A 80 -12.47 -6.26 0.55
CA GLY A 80 -12.21 -6.36 -0.90
C GLY A 80 -10.76 -6.09 -1.34
N CYS A 81 -9.88 -5.69 -0.41
CA CYS A 81 -8.45 -5.63 -0.68
C CYS A 81 -7.82 -7.04 -0.64
N VAL A 82 -6.60 -7.18 -1.17
CA VAL A 82 -5.82 -8.42 -1.08
C VAL A 82 -5.24 -8.64 0.34
N SER A 83 -4.80 -9.87 0.63
CA SER A 83 -3.99 -10.12 1.84
C SER A 83 -2.62 -9.45 1.72
N GLY A 84 -2.12 -8.90 2.83
CA GLY A 84 -0.89 -8.10 2.81
C GLY A 84 -0.65 -7.31 4.09
N VAL A 85 0.32 -6.40 4.03
CA VAL A 85 0.62 -5.48 5.13
C VAL A 85 0.02 -4.11 4.80
N TYR A 86 -0.71 -3.53 5.75
CA TYR A 86 -1.41 -2.25 5.61
C TYR A 86 -0.99 -1.29 6.72
N ALA A 87 -1.00 0.01 6.42
CA ALA A 87 -0.82 1.04 7.44
C ALA A 87 -2.14 1.31 8.18
N VAL A 88 -2.07 1.65 9.46
CA VAL A 88 -3.25 2.13 10.24
C VAL A 88 -3.65 3.52 9.76
N LYS A 89 -2.67 4.35 9.41
CA LYS A 89 -2.86 5.73 8.94
C LYS A 89 -1.77 6.07 7.94
N VAL A 90 -2.15 6.79 6.89
CA VAL A 90 -1.24 7.31 5.86
C VAL A 90 -1.39 8.83 5.81
N VAL A 91 -0.27 9.55 5.79
CA VAL A 91 -0.25 11.01 5.65
C VAL A 91 0.02 11.37 4.20
N GLY A 92 -0.88 12.15 3.61
CA GLY A 92 -0.76 12.68 2.26
C GLY A 92 -2.11 12.69 1.55
N THR A 93 -2.15 13.34 0.39
CA THR A 93 -3.34 13.45 -0.45
C THR A 93 -2.94 13.13 -1.87
N VAL A 94 -3.68 12.24 -2.54
CA VAL A 94 -3.51 12.03 -3.97
C VAL A 94 -4.01 13.29 -4.68
N SER A 95 -3.16 13.90 -5.50
CA SER A 95 -3.54 15.01 -6.35
C SER A 95 -4.62 14.54 -7.34
N GLU A 96 -5.79 15.17 -7.34
CA GLU A 96 -6.70 15.07 -8.49
C GLU A 96 -6.01 15.75 -9.67
N THR A 97 -5.49 14.98 -10.62
CA THR A 97 -5.30 15.52 -11.97
C THR A 97 -6.68 15.69 -12.60
N PRO A 98 -7.02 16.88 -13.13
CA PRO A 98 -8.31 17.18 -13.74
C PRO A 98 -8.58 16.36 -15.01
#